data_AF-A0A939VZM3-F1
#
_entry.id   AF-A0A939VZM3-F1
#
_cell.length_a   1.000
_cell.length_b   1.000
_cell.length_c   1.000
_cell.angle_alpha   90.00
_cell.angle_beta   90.00
_cell.angle_gamma   90.00
#
_symmetry.space_group_name_H-M   'P 1'
#
loop_
_entity.id
_entity.type
_entity.pdbx_description
1 polymer ?
#
loop_
_entity_poly.entity_id
_entity_poly.type
_entity_poly.pdbx_seq_one_letter_code
_entity_poly.pdbx_strand_id
1 'polypeptide(L)'
;MKDFVINEHISGQEIRELRTVLNMTQKDFAAFARVSLRTVENWERTDEITGPIVTLAEILKRQPKLAEKLEVPPKGRGLRLWYYFGNMVCSVIDADEVSREIKVYNFTDKPLYRAFGVNTEPTFEQYEEFLEERCFPKTRDKMKLELKRLGIPFYDPILIIEKTEGRMAGDQFWIRIER
;
A
#
# COMPACT_ATOMS: atom_id res chain seq x y z
N MET A 1 24.85 -8.95 25.04
CA MET A 1 24.55 -8.39 23.70
C MET A 1 24.43 -9.58 22.75
N LYS A 2 23.57 -9.54 21.74
CA LYS A 2 23.52 -10.59 20.71
C LYS A 2 24.40 -10.15 19.56
N ASP A 3 25.24 -11.05 19.06
CA ASP A 3 26.04 -10.82 17.85
C ASP A 3 25.21 -11.20 16.62
N PHE A 4 25.33 -10.41 15.56
CA PHE A 4 24.64 -10.64 14.29
C PHE A 4 25.68 -10.83 13.19
N VAL A 5 25.48 -11.82 12.33
CA VAL A 5 26.38 -12.10 11.20
C VAL A 5 26.02 -11.19 10.02
N ILE A 6 26.37 -9.91 10.15
CA ILE A 6 26.17 -8.84 9.16
C ILE A 6 27.47 -8.03 9.13
N ASN A 7 27.87 -7.53 7.96
CA ASN A 7 29.03 -6.65 7.86
C ASN A 7 28.83 -5.35 8.65
N GLU A 8 29.91 -4.75 9.12
CA GLU A 8 29.88 -3.43 9.79
C GLU A 8 29.59 -2.27 8.83
N HIS A 9 29.97 -2.47 7.56
CA HIS A 9 29.82 -1.48 6.48
C HIS A 9 29.45 -2.16 5.17
N ILE A 10 28.97 -1.34 4.23
CA ILE A 10 28.76 -1.70 2.82
C ILE A 10 29.43 -0.63 1.95
N SER A 11 29.98 -1.04 0.80
CA SER A 11 30.58 -0.12 -0.16
C SER A 11 29.55 0.51 -1.11
N GLY A 12 29.89 1.68 -1.65
CA GLY A 12 29.08 2.33 -2.68
C GLY A 12 28.93 1.49 -3.96
N GLN A 13 29.94 0.67 -4.28
CA GLN A 13 29.86 -0.29 -5.39
C GLN A 13 28.77 -1.34 -5.14
N GLU A 14 28.74 -1.95 -3.95
CA GLU A 14 27.74 -2.96 -3.60
C GLU A 14 26.31 -2.40 -3.57
N ILE A 15 26.13 -1.12 -3.18
CA ILE A 15 24.83 -0.46 -3.27
C ILE A 15 24.39 -0.31 -4.74
N ARG A 16 25.31 0.08 -5.63
CA ARG A 16 25.01 0.21 -7.06
C ARG A 16 24.67 -1.15 -7.69
N GLU A 17 25.42 -2.19 -7.33
CA GLU A 17 25.15 -3.57 -7.76
C GLU A 17 23.78 -4.05 -7.27
N LEU A 18 23.48 -3.89 -5.98
CA LEU A 18 22.18 -4.23 -5.41
C LEU A 18 21.05 -3.51 -6.14
N ARG A 19 21.18 -2.20 -6.34
CA ARG A 19 20.18 -1.41 -7.04
C ARG A 19 19.96 -1.89 -8.49
N THR A 20 21.01 -2.36 -9.15
CA THR A 20 20.95 -2.92 -10.51
C THR A 20 20.20 -4.26 -10.50
N VAL A 21 20.48 -5.12 -9.51
CA VAL A 21 19.74 -6.39 -9.30
C VAL A 21 18.25 -6.14 -9.04
N LEU A 22 17.93 -5.09 -8.29
CA LEU A 22 16.55 -4.69 -8.00
C LEU A 22 15.87 -3.90 -9.14
N ASN A 23 16.57 -3.66 -10.25
CA ASN A 23 16.09 -2.86 -11.39
C ASN A 23 15.59 -1.45 -10.98
N MET A 24 16.30 -0.80 -10.07
CA MET A 24 15.93 0.51 -9.53
C MET A 24 16.84 1.62 -10.06
N THR A 25 16.29 2.80 -10.34
CA THR A 25 17.10 4.02 -10.47
C THR A 25 17.55 4.49 -9.08
N GLN A 26 18.53 5.41 -9.00
CA GLN A 26 18.92 6.00 -7.71
C GLN A 26 17.72 6.66 -7.00
N LYS A 27 16.79 7.22 -7.78
CA LYS A 27 15.55 7.82 -7.27
C LYS A 27 14.60 6.76 -6.69
N ASP A 28 14.44 5.64 -7.38
CA ASP A 28 13.59 4.53 -6.91
C ASP A 28 14.16 3.92 -5.63
N PHE A 29 15.47 3.68 -5.59
CA PHE A 29 16.14 3.15 -4.41
C PHE A 29 16.07 4.13 -3.22
N ALA A 30 16.20 5.43 -3.47
CA ALA A 30 16.03 6.46 -2.44
C ALA A 30 14.60 6.45 -1.87
N ALA A 31 13.59 6.36 -2.74
CA ALA A 31 12.20 6.25 -2.33
C ALA A 31 11.93 4.97 -1.52
N PHE A 32 12.47 3.83 -1.98
CA PHE A 32 12.38 2.53 -1.32
C PHE A 32 13.00 2.57 0.08
N ALA A 33 14.24 3.06 0.19
CA ALA A 33 14.98 3.15 1.44
C ALA A 33 14.53 4.33 2.34
N ARG A 34 13.56 5.13 1.90
CA ARG A 34 13.04 6.32 2.60
C ARG A 34 14.13 7.34 2.96
N VAL A 35 15.04 7.59 2.02
CA VAL A 35 16.11 8.59 2.15
C VAL A 35 16.06 9.61 1.00
N SER A 36 16.84 10.68 1.10
CA SER A 36 16.96 11.64 0.00
C SER A 36 17.73 11.04 -1.18
N LEU A 37 17.46 11.50 -2.40
CA LEU A 37 18.26 11.13 -3.58
C LEU A 37 19.74 11.41 -3.35
N ARG A 38 20.06 12.58 -2.76
CA ARG A 38 21.43 12.98 -2.41
C ARG A 38 22.13 11.98 -1.49
N THR A 39 21.39 11.35 -0.59
CA THR A 39 21.93 10.30 0.30
C THR A 39 22.41 9.11 -0.52
N VAL A 40 21.61 8.63 -1.48
CA VAL A 40 21.98 7.50 -2.37
C VAL A 40 23.13 7.89 -3.30
N GLU A 41 23.12 9.11 -3.85
CA GLU A 41 24.23 9.63 -4.67
C GLU A 41 25.55 9.69 -3.89
N ASN A 42 25.51 10.08 -2.61
CA ASN A 42 26.67 10.09 -1.73
C ASN A 42 27.13 8.68 -1.38
N TRP A 43 26.19 7.78 -1.06
CA TRP A 43 26.47 6.37 -0.79
C TRP A 43 27.24 5.73 -1.95
N GLU A 44 26.78 5.87 -3.18
CA GLU A 44 27.45 5.28 -4.36
C GLU A 44 28.83 5.87 -4.71
N ARG A 45 29.34 6.83 -3.91
CA ARG A 45 30.67 7.43 -4.02
C ARG A 45 31.55 7.19 -2.78
N THR A 46 31.04 6.50 -1.77
CA THR A 46 31.71 6.28 -0.48
C THR A 46 32.10 4.81 -0.34
N ASP A 47 33.30 4.53 0.16
CA ASP A 47 33.79 3.16 0.29
C ASP A 47 33.27 2.45 1.55
N GLU A 48 33.00 3.20 2.62
CA GLU A 48 32.49 2.67 3.89
C GLU A 48 31.21 3.38 4.32
N ILE A 49 30.08 2.68 4.21
CA ILE A 49 28.75 3.19 4.59
C ILE A 49 28.23 2.34 5.74
N THR A 50 27.84 2.99 6.82
CA THR A 50 27.36 2.35 8.04
C THR A 50 25.88 2.62 8.30
N GLY A 51 25.34 1.98 9.33
CA GLY A 51 23.96 2.19 9.80
C GLY A 51 22.94 1.20 9.22
N PRO A 52 21.63 1.49 9.35
CA PRO A 52 20.57 0.53 9.02
C PRO A 52 20.57 0.05 7.57
N ILE A 53 21.15 0.83 6.65
CA ILE A 53 21.26 0.45 5.24
C ILE A 53 22.09 -0.81 5.03
N VAL A 54 23.09 -1.08 5.88
CA VAL A 54 23.92 -2.29 5.80
C VAL A 54 23.05 -3.53 6.02
N THR A 55 22.21 -3.50 7.05
CA THR A 55 21.25 -4.59 7.33
C THR A 55 20.20 -4.72 6.23
N LEU A 56 19.62 -3.61 5.76
CA LEU A 56 18.63 -3.63 4.68
C LEU A 56 19.22 -4.22 3.39
N ALA A 57 20.41 -3.78 3.00
CA ALA A 57 21.10 -4.30 1.83
C ALA A 57 21.40 -5.79 1.95
N GLU A 58 21.82 -6.25 3.13
CA GLU A 58 22.06 -7.68 3.38
C GLU A 58 20.77 -8.51 3.23
N ILE A 59 19.64 -8.02 3.75
CA ILE A 59 18.34 -8.68 3.59
C ILE A 59 17.96 -8.75 2.10
N LEU A 60 18.12 -7.66 1.36
CA LEU A 60 17.74 -7.58 -0.05
C LEU A 60 18.68 -8.40 -0.95
N LYS A 61 19.98 -8.48 -0.63
CA LYS A 61 20.93 -9.38 -1.32
C LYS A 61 20.49 -10.84 -1.18
N ARG A 62 20.01 -11.24 -0.01
CA ARG A 62 19.51 -12.61 0.25
C ARG A 62 18.11 -12.86 -0.34
N GLN A 63 17.26 -11.84 -0.37
CA GLN A 63 15.87 -11.95 -0.84
C GLN A 63 15.47 -10.76 -1.74
N PRO A 64 15.99 -10.66 -2.99
CA PRO A 64 15.72 -9.52 -3.86
C PRO A 64 14.23 -9.30 -4.14
N LYS A 65 13.47 -10.39 -4.27
CA LYS A 65 12.02 -10.39 -4.52
C LYS A 65 11.20 -9.69 -3.43
N LEU A 66 11.78 -9.44 -2.25
CA LEU A 66 11.09 -8.67 -1.22
C LEU A 66 10.79 -7.24 -1.68
N ALA A 67 11.66 -6.64 -2.51
CA ALA A 67 11.43 -5.31 -3.04
C ALA A 67 10.22 -5.28 -3.99
N GLU A 68 10.11 -6.26 -4.89
CA GLU A 68 8.98 -6.41 -5.82
C GLU A 68 7.64 -6.53 -5.08
N LYS A 69 7.61 -7.25 -3.95
CA LYS A 69 6.40 -7.39 -3.12
C LYS A 69 5.92 -6.08 -2.48
N LEU A 70 6.78 -5.08 -2.38
CA LEU A 70 6.47 -3.77 -1.82
C LEU A 70 6.20 -2.72 -2.92
N GLU A 71 6.36 -3.10 -4.19
CA GLU A 71 6.11 -2.23 -5.31
C GLU A 71 4.61 -1.99 -5.48
N VAL A 72 4.24 -0.72 -5.54
CA VAL A 72 2.88 -0.33 -5.87
C VAL A 72 2.72 -0.49 -7.38
N PRO A 73 1.76 -1.30 -7.86
CA PRO A 73 1.57 -1.49 -9.29
C PRO A 73 1.16 -0.17 -9.96
N PRO A 74 1.45 0.00 -11.26
CA PRO A 74 0.94 1.11 -12.05
C PRO A 74 -0.57 1.26 -11.87
N LYS A 75 -1.06 2.51 -11.85
CA LYS A 75 -2.51 2.77 -11.70
C LYS A 75 -3.28 2.19 -12.88
N GLY A 76 -4.26 1.33 -12.59
CA GLY A 76 -5.24 0.84 -13.55
C GLY A 76 -6.19 1.93 -14.04
N ARG A 77 -7.16 1.54 -14.88
CA ARG A 77 -8.27 2.43 -15.28
C ARG A 77 -9.27 2.57 -14.13
N GLY A 78 -9.98 3.70 -14.12
CA GLY A 78 -11.02 3.98 -13.13
C GLY A 78 -10.46 4.42 -11.78
N LEU A 79 -11.14 4.02 -10.71
CA LEU A 79 -10.83 4.42 -9.33
C LEU A 79 -9.77 3.50 -8.73
N ARG A 80 -8.81 4.08 -8.01
CA ARG A 80 -7.89 3.34 -7.14
C ARG A 80 -8.26 3.54 -5.68
N LEU A 81 -8.50 2.44 -4.97
CA LEU A 81 -8.77 2.43 -3.54
C LEU A 81 -7.57 1.87 -2.80
N TRP A 82 -7.10 2.60 -1.80
CA TRP A 82 -6.08 2.16 -0.88
C TRP A 82 -6.73 1.76 0.44
N TYR A 83 -6.69 0.48 0.77
CA TYR A 83 -7.22 -0.05 2.02
C TYR A 83 -6.10 -0.18 3.06
N TYR A 84 -6.28 0.48 4.20
CA TYR A 84 -5.28 0.60 5.24
C TYR A 84 -5.75 -0.02 6.56
N PHE A 85 -4.79 -0.47 7.37
CA PHE A 85 -4.95 -0.70 8.80
C PHE A 85 -3.95 0.19 9.54
N GLY A 86 -4.43 1.21 10.25
CA GLY A 86 -3.55 2.27 10.78
C GLY A 86 -2.74 2.90 9.64
N ASN A 87 -1.40 2.79 9.68
CA ASN A 87 -0.50 3.30 8.64
C ASN A 87 -0.04 2.23 7.62
N MET A 88 -0.49 0.97 7.78
CA MET A 88 -0.10 -0.13 6.91
C MET A 88 -1.04 -0.22 5.71
N VAL A 89 -0.51 -0.09 4.49
CA VAL A 89 -1.26 -0.46 3.27
C VAL A 89 -1.49 -1.97 3.30
N CYS A 90 -2.75 -2.37 3.26
CA CYS A 90 -3.12 -3.79 3.28
C CYS A 90 -3.47 -4.30 1.89
N SER A 91 -4.30 -3.54 1.16
CA SER A 91 -4.69 -3.85 -0.21
C SER A 91 -4.78 -2.57 -1.04
N VAL A 92 -4.45 -2.68 -2.32
CA VAL A 92 -4.76 -1.67 -3.35
C VAL A 92 -5.74 -2.31 -4.32
N ILE A 93 -6.82 -1.61 -4.65
CA ILE A 93 -7.90 -2.09 -5.51
C ILE A 93 -8.05 -1.09 -6.65
N ASP A 94 -7.84 -1.53 -7.88
CA ASP A 94 -8.20 -0.77 -9.07
C ASP A 94 -9.54 -1.27 -9.58
N ALA A 95 -10.50 -0.36 -9.76
CA ALA A 95 -11.85 -0.69 -10.20
C ALA A 95 -12.24 0.15 -11.42
N ASP A 96 -12.58 -0.52 -12.52
CA ASP A 96 -13.11 0.09 -13.74
C ASP A 96 -14.62 -0.12 -13.79
N GLU A 97 -15.38 0.94 -13.51
CA GLU A 97 -16.85 0.90 -13.48
C GLU A 97 -17.47 0.63 -14.85
N VAL A 98 -16.78 0.96 -15.95
CA VAL A 98 -17.32 0.79 -17.30
C VAL A 98 -17.22 -0.67 -17.73
N SER A 99 -16.05 -1.29 -17.54
CA SER A 99 -15.87 -2.71 -17.85
C SER A 99 -16.41 -3.65 -16.77
N ARG A 100 -16.74 -3.12 -15.58
CA ARG A 100 -17.05 -3.91 -14.38
C ARG A 100 -15.95 -4.92 -14.06
N GLU A 101 -14.70 -4.45 -14.10
CA GLU A 101 -13.53 -5.26 -13.73
C GLU A 101 -12.80 -4.64 -12.55
N ILE A 102 -12.24 -5.50 -11.69
CA ILE A 102 -11.38 -5.08 -10.59
C ILE A 102 -10.06 -5.85 -10.58
N LYS A 103 -9.02 -5.22 -10.05
CA LYS A 103 -7.75 -5.86 -9.74
C LYS A 103 -7.35 -5.54 -8.31
N VAL A 104 -6.97 -6.56 -7.56
CA VAL A 104 -6.61 -6.42 -6.15
C VAL A 104 -5.15 -6.83 -5.95
N TYR A 105 -4.43 -6.00 -5.21
CA TYR A 105 -3.03 -6.18 -4.88
C TYR A 105 -2.88 -6.17 -3.37
N ASN A 106 -2.43 -7.27 -2.77
CA ASN A 106 -2.34 -7.42 -1.32
C ASN A 106 -0.88 -7.25 -0.84
N PHE A 107 -0.69 -6.41 0.18
CA PHE A 107 0.62 -6.04 0.75
C PHE A 107 0.83 -6.61 2.17
N THR A 108 0.01 -7.60 2.55
CA THR A 108 0.11 -8.29 3.83
C THR A 108 -0.19 -9.78 3.67
N ASP A 109 0.55 -10.61 4.41
CA ASP A 109 0.35 -12.07 4.42
C ASP A 109 -0.83 -12.50 5.30
N LYS A 110 -1.38 -11.60 6.11
CA LYS A 110 -2.47 -11.89 7.05
C LYS A 110 -3.83 -11.67 6.37
N PRO A 111 -4.63 -12.72 6.10
CA PRO A 111 -5.91 -12.56 5.42
C PRO A 111 -6.86 -11.59 6.13
N LEU A 112 -6.86 -11.56 7.46
CA LEU A 112 -7.71 -10.66 8.26
C LEU A 112 -7.52 -9.18 7.95
N TYR A 113 -6.34 -8.77 7.44
CA TYR A 113 -6.08 -7.38 7.08
C TYR A 113 -6.38 -7.06 5.61
N ARG A 114 -6.58 -8.06 4.75
CA ARG A 114 -6.85 -7.84 3.33
C ARG A 114 -8.30 -7.43 3.11
N ALA A 115 -8.54 -6.58 2.11
CA ALA A 115 -9.88 -6.11 1.79
C ALA A 115 -10.88 -7.26 1.53
N PHE A 116 -10.42 -8.33 0.87
CA PHE A 116 -11.24 -9.49 0.49
C PHE A 116 -10.80 -10.79 1.18
N GLY A 117 -10.08 -10.70 2.30
CA GLY A 117 -9.66 -11.88 3.06
C GLY A 117 -8.76 -12.82 2.26
N VAL A 118 -9.19 -14.07 2.11
CA VAL A 118 -8.49 -15.10 1.33
C VAL A 118 -8.76 -15.01 -0.16
N ASN A 119 -9.81 -14.28 -0.57
CA ASN A 119 -10.16 -14.13 -1.98
C ASN A 119 -9.22 -13.14 -2.65
N THR A 120 -8.42 -13.62 -3.61
CA THR A 120 -7.44 -12.80 -4.34
C THR A 120 -7.94 -12.29 -5.68
N GLU A 121 -9.03 -12.85 -6.19
CA GLU A 121 -9.64 -12.48 -7.48
C GLU A 121 -11.15 -12.22 -7.29
N PRO A 122 -11.53 -11.19 -6.50
CA PRO A 122 -12.92 -10.87 -6.27
C PRO A 122 -13.62 -10.42 -7.56
N THR A 123 -14.93 -10.67 -7.64
CA THR A 123 -15.78 -10.13 -8.71
C THR A 123 -16.13 -8.68 -8.44
N PHE A 124 -16.63 -7.98 -9.46
CA PHE A 124 -17.08 -6.60 -9.29
C PHE A 124 -18.24 -6.48 -8.29
N GLU A 125 -19.13 -7.47 -8.23
CA GLU A 125 -20.22 -7.52 -7.25
C GLU A 125 -19.69 -7.63 -5.82
N GLN A 126 -18.66 -8.45 -5.60
CA GLN A 126 -18.01 -8.54 -4.28
C GLN A 126 -17.31 -7.24 -3.89
N TYR A 127 -16.80 -6.49 -4.87
CA TYR A 127 -16.30 -5.14 -4.64
C TYR A 127 -17.41 -4.16 -4.25
N GLU A 128 -18.55 -4.18 -4.93
CA GLU A 128 -19.73 -3.38 -4.56
C GLU A 128 -20.19 -3.71 -3.13
N GLU A 129 -20.26 -5.00 -2.77
CA GLU A 129 -20.55 -5.47 -1.41
C GLU A 129 -19.52 -4.94 -0.39
N PHE A 130 -18.23 -5.05 -0.70
CA PHE A 130 -17.17 -4.53 0.17
C PHE A 130 -17.30 -3.02 0.43
N LEU A 131 -17.63 -2.22 -0.59
CA LEU A 131 -17.87 -0.80 -0.40
C LEU A 131 -19.07 -0.54 0.51
N GLU A 132 -20.16 -1.31 0.34
CA GLU A 132 -21.35 -1.20 1.18
C GLU A 132 -21.06 -1.57 2.65
N GLU A 133 -20.24 -2.59 2.90
CA GLU A 133 -19.82 -2.97 4.25
C GLU A 133 -18.99 -1.89 4.97
N ARG A 134 -18.32 -1.02 4.21
CA ARG A 134 -17.58 0.14 4.76
C ARG A 134 -18.45 1.40 4.88
N CYS A 135 -19.76 1.26 4.69
CA CYS A 135 -20.74 2.32 4.87
C CYS A 135 -21.71 1.99 6.01
N PHE A 136 -22.49 2.98 6.46
CA PHE A 136 -23.59 2.72 7.39
C PHE A 136 -24.74 1.99 6.66
N PRO A 137 -25.47 1.05 7.30
CA PRO A 137 -26.50 0.27 6.62
C PRO A 137 -27.60 1.12 6.00
N LYS A 138 -28.08 0.75 4.81
CA LYS A 138 -29.22 1.40 4.13
C LYS A 138 -30.52 1.36 4.96
N THR A 139 -30.66 0.35 5.82
CA THR A 139 -31.81 0.16 6.72
C THR A 139 -31.71 0.98 8.01
N ARG A 140 -30.64 1.77 8.22
CA ARG A 140 -30.45 2.58 9.42
C ARG A 140 -31.57 3.62 9.57
N ASP A 141 -32.16 3.69 10.76
CA ASP A 141 -33.09 4.77 11.10
C ASP A 141 -32.43 6.14 10.85
N LYS A 142 -33.19 7.08 10.29
CA LYS A 142 -32.72 8.44 9.94
C LYS A 142 -31.60 8.50 8.88
N MET A 143 -31.46 7.51 8.01
CA MET A 143 -30.53 7.52 6.87
C MET A 143 -30.47 8.86 6.11
N LYS A 144 -31.64 9.45 5.78
CA LYS A 144 -31.71 10.75 5.07
C LYS A 144 -31.05 11.90 5.83
N LEU A 145 -31.11 11.89 7.16
CA LEU A 145 -30.45 12.90 7.99
C LEU A 145 -28.93 12.72 7.98
N GLU A 146 -28.43 11.48 8.01
CA GLU A 146 -27.00 11.21 7.92
C GLU A 146 -26.43 11.63 6.55
N LEU A 147 -27.12 11.27 5.45
CA LEU A 147 -26.73 11.74 4.11
C LEU A 147 -26.67 13.28 4.03
N LYS A 148 -27.67 13.95 4.61
CA LYS A 148 -27.69 15.43 4.68
C LYS A 148 -26.51 15.99 5.49
N ARG A 149 -26.11 15.34 6.58
CA ARG A 149 -24.94 15.74 7.39
C ARG A 149 -23.63 15.58 6.63
N LEU A 150 -23.51 14.51 5.84
CA LEU A 150 -22.35 14.27 4.97
C LEU A 150 -22.36 15.16 3.70
N GLY A 151 -23.48 15.84 3.42
CA GLY A 151 -23.65 16.66 2.23
C GLY A 151 -23.79 15.83 0.95
N ILE A 152 -24.33 14.61 1.04
CA ILE A 152 -24.47 13.67 -0.07
C ILE A 152 -25.95 13.60 -0.49
N PRO A 153 -26.27 13.68 -1.80
CA PRO A 153 -27.65 13.78 -2.28
C PRO A 153 -28.45 12.47 -2.20
N PHE A 154 -27.78 11.32 -2.30
CA PHE A 154 -28.37 9.99 -2.23
C PHE A 154 -27.36 9.00 -1.66
N TYR A 155 -27.81 7.79 -1.35
CA TYR A 155 -26.91 6.76 -0.83
C TYR A 155 -26.00 6.25 -1.95
N ASP A 156 -24.73 6.59 -1.87
CA ASP A 156 -23.68 6.19 -2.79
C ASP A 156 -22.44 5.78 -1.98
N PRO A 157 -22.01 4.50 -2.02
CA PRO A 157 -20.89 4.04 -1.21
C PRO A 157 -19.59 4.79 -1.45
N ILE A 158 -19.28 5.16 -2.70
CA ILE A 158 -18.06 5.91 -3.04
C ILE A 158 -18.12 7.29 -2.40
N LEU A 159 -19.22 8.03 -2.56
CA LEU A 159 -19.35 9.36 -1.94
C LEU A 159 -19.32 9.29 -0.41
N ILE A 160 -19.93 8.25 0.19
CA ILE A 160 -19.89 8.05 1.64
C ILE A 160 -18.47 7.77 2.10
N ILE A 161 -17.73 6.90 1.41
CA ILE A 161 -16.33 6.60 1.73
C ILE A 161 -15.45 7.84 1.54
N GLU A 162 -15.66 8.66 0.50
CA GLU A 162 -14.93 9.92 0.35
C GLU A 162 -15.13 10.88 1.53
N LYS A 163 -16.28 10.86 2.19
CA LYS A 163 -16.57 11.70 3.36
C LYS A 163 -16.14 11.10 4.69
N THR A 164 -16.09 9.78 4.79
CA THR A 164 -15.90 9.06 6.07
C THR A 164 -14.61 8.26 6.14
N GLU A 165 -13.87 8.19 5.02
CA GLU A 165 -12.75 7.28 4.78
C GLU A 165 -13.13 5.81 5.00
N GLY A 166 -14.43 5.48 4.91
CA GLY A 166 -14.94 4.13 5.17
C GLY A 166 -14.56 3.61 6.57
N ARG A 167 -14.43 4.48 7.57
CA ARG A 167 -14.08 4.10 8.95
C ARG A 167 -15.27 3.53 9.68
N MET A 168 -15.06 2.43 10.40
CA MET A 168 -16.10 1.75 11.18
C MET A 168 -15.77 1.76 12.66
N ALA A 169 -16.80 1.89 13.50
CA ALA A 169 -16.62 1.80 14.94
C ALA A 169 -16.22 0.37 15.32
N GLY A 170 -15.10 0.21 16.03
CA GLY A 170 -14.59 -1.09 16.47
C GLY A 170 -13.43 -1.64 15.64
N ASP A 171 -13.02 -0.96 14.56
CA ASP A 171 -11.80 -1.29 13.82
C ASP A 171 -10.91 -0.07 13.52
N GLN A 172 -9.71 -0.33 12.99
CA GLN A 172 -8.75 0.70 12.58
C GLN A 172 -8.56 0.76 11.06
N PHE A 173 -9.52 0.19 10.32
CA PHE A 173 -9.46 0.14 8.86
C PHE A 173 -10.01 1.42 8.25
N TRP A 174 -9.44 1.82 7.13
CA TRP A 174 -9.91 2.98 6.38
C TRP A 174 -9.48 2.90 4.91
N ILE A 175 -10.17 3.65 4.07
CA ILE A 175 -9.99 3.69 2.62
C ILE A 175 -9.64 5.10 2.19
N ARG A 176 -8.62 5.22 1.35
CA ARG A 176 -8.33 6.42 0.58
C ARG A 176 -8.62 6.19 -0.89
N ILE A 177 -9.45 7.04 -1.48
CA ILE A 177 -9.78 6.99 -2.91
C ILE A 177 -8.82 7.91 -3.69
N GLU A 178 -8.30 7.41 -4.80
CA GLU A 178 -7.46 8.10 -5.76
C GLU A 178 -8.12 8.06 -7.14
N ARG A 179 -8.62 9.22 -7.59
CA ARG A 179 -9.28 9.43 -8.89
C ARG A 179 -8.27 9.60 -10.02
#